data_AF-A0A376U316-F1
#
_entry.id   AF-A0A376U316-F1
#
_cell.length_a   1.000
_cell.length_b   1.000
_cell.length_c   1.000
_cell.angle_alpha   90.00
_cell.angle_beta   90.00
_cell.angle_gamma   90.00
#
_symmetry.space_group_name_H-M   'P 1'
#
loop_
_entity.id
_entity.type
_entity.pdbx_description
1 polymer ?
#
loop_
_entity_poly.entity_id
_entity_poly.type
_entity_poly.pdbx_seq_one_letter_code
_entity_poly.pdbx_strand_id
1 'polypeptide(L)'
;MPGLDIGKVTGGWRDLTLSDVRYEQPGVAVKAGNLHLAVGLECLWNSSVCINDLALKDIQVNIDSKKMPPSEQVEEEEDSGPLDLSTPYPITLTRVALDNVNIKIDDTTVSVMDFTSGLNWQEKTLTLKPTSLKGLLIALPKVAEVAQEEVVEPKIENPQPEEKAARRNAERSLFSPGIAGNDRRAFAA
;
A
#
# COMPACT_ATOMS: atom_id res chain seq x y z
N MET A 1 5.16 -16.45 -26.66
CA MET A 1 5.44 -15.30 -25.78
C MET A 1 6.94 -15.24 -25.57
N PRO A 2 7.61 -14.13 -25.90
CA PRO A 2 9.04 -14.00 -25.63
C PRO A 2 9.27 -14.05 -24.11
N GLY A 3 10.28 -14.81 -23.67
CA GLY A 3 10.72 -14.84 -22.26
C GLY A 3 10.08 -15.91 -21.36
N LEU A 4 9.06 -16.65 -21.82
CA LEU A 4 8.45 -17.75 -21.06
C LEU A 4 9.13 -19.09 -21.40
N ASP A 5 9.60 -19.80 -20.38
CA ASP A 5 10.16 -21.15 -20.45
C ASP A 5 9.45 -22.06 -19.45
N ILE A 6 9.21 -23.31 -19.83
CA ILE A 6 8.49 -24.30 -19.02
C ILE A 6 9.27 -25.61 -19.09
N GLY A 7 9.82 -26.05 -17.97
CA GLY A 7 10.64 -27.26 -17.94
C GLY A 7 9.84 -28.54 -18.20
N LYS A 8 8.70 -28.72 -17.51
CA LYS A 8 7.85 -29.92 -17.69
C LYS A 8 6.38 -29.56 -17.68
N VAL A 9 5.64 -30.22 -18.56
CA VAL A 9 4.17 -30.19 -18.60
C VAL A 9 3.66 -31.61 -18.39
N THR A 10 2.75 -31.78 -17.44
CA THR A 10 2.08 -33.05 -17.17
C THR A 10 0.57 -32.84 -17.14
N GLY A 11 -0.17 -33.83 -17.64
CA GLY A 11 -1.64 -33.80 -17.68
C GLY A 11 -2.19 -33.09 -18.92
N GLY A 12 -3.41 -32.57 -18.81
CA GLY A 12 -4.12 -31.87 -19.89
C GLY A 12 -4.65 -30.54 -19.40
N TRP A 13 -5.35 -29.79 -20.26
CA TRP A 13 -5.88 -28.46 -19.88
C TRP A 13 -6.86 -28.47 -18.69
N ARG A 14 -7.46 -29.62 -18.38
CA ARG A 14 -8.37 -29.81 -17.25
C ARG A 14 -7.67 -30.12 -15.94
N ASP A 15 -6.47 -30.66 -16.02
CA ASP A 15 -5.65 -31.08 -14.89
C ASP A 15 -4.22 -30.91 -15.38
N LEU A 16 -3.73 -29.68 -15.24
CA LEU A 16 -2.49 -29.21 -15.80
C LEU A 16 -1.51 -29.02 -14.65
N THR A 17 -0.39 -29.72 -14.71
CA THR A 17 0.75 -29.45 -13.84
C THR A 17 1.92 -28.96 -14.67
N LEU A 18 2.37 -27.73 -14.40
CA LEU A 18 3.59 -27.17 -14.93
C LEU A 18 4.66 -27.20 -13.84
N SER A 19 5.86 -27.66 -14.18
CA SER A 19 7.03 -27.62 -13.30
C SER A 19 8.14 -26.80 -13.95
N ASP A 20 8.91 -26.10 -13.11
CA ASP A 20 10.02 -25.25 -13.53
C ASP A 20 9.60 -24.18 -14.54
N VAL A 21 8.57 -23.40 -14.20
CA VAL A 21 8.12 -22.27 -15.05
C VAL A 21 9.01 -21.06 -14.78
N ARG A 22 9.49 -20.44 -15.83
CA ARG A 22 10.37 -19.27 -15.79
C ARG A 22 9.86 -18.23 -16.75
N TYR A 23 9.82 -16.98 -16.30
CA TYR A 23 9.45 -15.86 -17.13
C TYR A 23 10.43 -14.72 -16.92
N GLU A 24 11.08 -14.27 -17.99
CA GLU A 24 12.07 -13.20 -17.94
C GLU A 24 11.77 -12.12 -18.97
N GLN A 25 11.72 -10.88 -18.50
CA GLN A 25 11.58 -9.66 -19.28
C GLN A 25 12.42 -8.53 -18.64
N PRO A 26 12.69 -7.43 -19.37
CA PRO A 26 13.36 -6.28 -18.77
C PRO A 26 12.63 -5.78 -17.53
N GLY A 27 13.28 -5.88 -16.36
CA GLY A 27 12.72 -5.47 -15.08
C GLY A 27 11.79 -6.48 -14.40
N VAL A 28 11.51 -7.65 -14.98
CA VAL A 28 10.64 -8.67 -14.36
C VAL A 28 11.24 -10.06 -14.55
N ALA A 29 11.45 -10.77 -13.44
CA ALA A 29 11.85 -12.18 -13.44
C ALA A 29 10.96 -12.98 -12.49
N VAL A 30 10.22 -13.95 -13.03
CA VAL A 30 9.34 -14.83 -12.27
C VAL A 30 9.84 -16.26 -12.40
N LYS A 31 9.89 -16.98 -11.29
CA LYS A 31 10.16 -18.42 -11.23
C LYS A 31 9.07 -19.09 -10.40
N ALA A 32 8.58 -20.21 -10.88
CA ALA A 32 7.63 -21.05 -10.17
C ALA A 32 8.10 -22.50 -10.21
N GLY A 33 8.21 -23.13 -9.03
CA GLY A 33 8.55 -24.53 -8.93
C GLY A 33 7.45 -25.41 -9.50
N ASN A 34 6.22 -25.24 -9.01
CA ASN A 34 5.05 -25.95 -9.53
C ASN A 34 3.82 -25.06 -9.63
N LEU A 35 3.07 -25.24 -10.71
CA LEU A 35 1.74 -24.68 -10.91
C LEU A 35 0.79 -25.83 -11.26
N HIS A 36 -0.26 -25.99 -10.47
CA HIS A 36 -1.31 -26.97 -10.68
C HIS A 36 -2.65 -26.27 -10.92
N LEU A 37 -3.35 -26.68 -11.96
CA LEU A 37 -4.65 -26.16 -12.35
C LEU A 37 -5.61 -27.32 -12.64
N ALA A 38 -6.71 -27.39 -11.89
CA ALA A 38 -7.79 -28.33 -12.11
C ALA A 38 -9.09 -27.60 -12.47
N VAL A 39 -9.63 -27.86 -13.66
CA VAL A 39 -10.84 -27.23 -14.21
C VAL A 39 -12.02 -28.20 -14.15
N GLY A 40 -13.11 -27.75 -13.54
CA GLY A 40 -14.40 -28.43 -13.51
C GLY A 40 -15.21 -28.13 -14.79
N LEU A 41 -15.81 -29.16 -15.39
CA LEU A 41 -16.63 -28.99 -16.61
C LEU A 41 -18.13 -28.96 -16.34
N GLU A 42 -18.53 -29.30 -15.13
CA GLU A 42 -19.91 -29.35 -14.67
C GLU A 42 -20.65 -28.04 -14.91
N CYS A 43 -19.97 -26.90 -14.85
CA CYS A 43 -20.58 -25.58 -14.99
C CYS A 43 -20.45 -24.95 -16.38
N LEU A 44 -19.73 -25.59 -17.32
CA LEU A 44 -19.68 -25.12 -18.71
C LEU A 44 -21.05 -25.17 -19.37
N TRP A 45 -21.91 -26.11 -18.97
CA TRP A 45 -23.30 -26.22 -19.43
C TRP A 45 -24.14 -24.99 -19.05
N ASN A 46 -23.76 -24.28 -18.00
CA ASN A 46 -24.41 -23.06 -17.52
C ASN A 46 -23.60 -21.80 -17.87
N SER A 47 -22.74 -21.87 -18.89
CA SER A 47 -21.87 -20.75 -19.32
C SER A 47 -21.04 -20.15 -18.18
N SER A 48 -20.56 -21.00 -17.27
CA SER A 48 -19.77 -20.59 -16.11
C SER A 48 -18.41 -21.32 -16.10
N VAL A 49 -17.42 -20.70 -15.47
CA VAL A 49 -16.06 -21.25 -15.36
C VAL A 49 -15.82 -21.72 -13.92
N CYS A 50 -15.46 -22.99 -13.76
CA CYS A 50 -15.16 -23.56 -12.44
C CYS A 50 -13.74 -24.08 -12.41
N ILE A 51 -12.96 -23.56 -11.48
CA ILE A 51 -11.62 -24.03 -11.19
C ILE A 51 -11.69 -24.69 -9.82
N ASN A 52 -11.52 -26.00 -9.81
CA ASN A 52 -11.55 -26.79 -8.61
C ASN A 52 -10.30 -26.55 -7.76
N ASP A 53 -9.15 -26.42 -8.42
CA ASP A 53 -7.89 -26.20 -7.75
C ASP A 53 -6.97 -25.30 -8.58
N LEU A 54 -6.46 -24.26 -7.94
CA LEU A 54 -5.33 -23.48 -8.44
C LEU A 54 -4.27 -23.46 -7.33
N ALA A 55 -3.20 -24.23 -7.51
CA ALA A 55 -2.12 -24.31 -6.54
C ALA A 55 -0.81 -23.85 -7.17
N LEU A 56 -0.13 -22.94 -6.48
CA LEU A 56 1.19 -22.45 -6.85
C LEU A 56 2.16 -22.74 -5.71
N LYS A 57 3.34 -23.23 -6.07
CA LYS A 57 4.36 -23.60 -5.10
C LYS A 57 5.75 -23.10 -5.53
N ASP A 58 6.49 -22.63 -4.53
CA ASP A 58 7.87 -22.14 -4.68
C ASP A 58 7.93 -21.01 -5.71
N ILE A 59 7.17 -19.94 -5.45
CA ILE A 59 7.09 -18.77 -6.33
C ILE A 59 8.13 -17.73 -5.90
N GLN A 60 8.92 -17.27 -6.87
CA GLN A 60 9.87 -16.17 -6.71
C GLN A 60 9.61 -15.14 -7.79
N VAL A 61 9.23 -13.93 -7.38
CA VAL A 61 9.01 -12.79 -8.27
C VAL A 61 10.05 -11.73 -7.93
N ASN A 62 10.78 -11.25 -8.93
CA ASN A 62 11.71 -10.14 -8.80
C ASN A 62 11.33 -9.07 -9.81
N ILE A 63 11.00 -7.90 -9.30
CA ILE A 63 10.59 -6.74 -10.08
C ILE A 63 11.60 -5.63 -9.80
N ASP A 64 12.21 -5.11 -10.87
CA ASP A 64 13.14 -3.99 -10.88
C ASP A 64 12.56 -2.92 -11.81
N SER A 65 11.85 -1.97 -11.21
CA SER A 65 11.10 -0.93 -11.90
C SER A 65 12.01 -0.05 -12.77
N LYS A 66 13.29 0.08 -12.41
CA LYS A 66 14.28 0.91 -13.13
C LYS A 66 14.70 0.32 -14.47
N LYS A 67 14.49 -0.99 -14.67
CA LYS A 67 14.82 -1.71 -15.91
C LYS A 67 13.60 -1.93 -16.81
N MET A 68 12.45 -1.43 -16.41
CA MET A 68 11.25 -1.49 -17.23
C MET A 68 11.34 -0.49 -18.39
N PRO A 69 10.77 -0.81 -19.56
CA PRO A 69 10.62 0.17 -20.62
C PRO A 69 9.81 1.37 -20.11
N PRO A 70 10.14 2.61 -20.52
CA PRO A 70 9.35 3.78 -20.17
C PRO A 70 7.90 3.57 -20.61
N SER A 71 6.94 3.74 -19.70
CA SER A 71 5.53 3.74 -20.06
C SER A 71 5.26 4.90 -21.03
N GLU A 72 4.57 4.60 -22.13
CA GLU A 72 3.96 5.62 -22.98
C GLU A 72 2.94 6.37 -22.12
N GLN A 73 3.00 7.71 -22.11
CA GLN A 73 2.09 8.53 -21.32
C GLN A 73 0.69 8.40 -21.89
N VAL A 74 -0.06 7.41 -21.44
CA VAL A 74 -1.51 7.39 -21.56
C VAL A 74 -2.02 8.46 -20.60
N GLU A 75 -2.89 9.35 -21.09
CA GLU A 75 -3.60 10.32 -20.26
C GLU A 75 -4.05 9.65 -18.97
N GLU A 76 -3.77 10.28 -17.82
CA GLU A 76 -4.13 9.76 -16.51
C GLU A 76 -5.64 9.47 -16.50
N GLU A 77 -6.02 8.21 -16.70
CA GLU A 77 -7.36 7.74 -16.38
C GLU A 77 -7.53 8.02 -14.89
N GLU A 78 -8.52 8.87 -14.58
CA GLU A 78 -8.85 9.28 -13.22
C GLU A 78 -8.83 8.06 -12.30
N ASP A 79 -8.09 8.18 -11.19
CA ASP A 79 -7.96 7.19 -10.12
C ASP A 79 -9.26 6.38 -9.97
N SER A 80 -9.27 5.18 -10.55
CA SER A 80 -10.47 4.46 -10.95
C SER A 80 -11.15 3.78 -9.77
N GLY A 81 -11.36 4.50 -8.66
CA GLY A 81 -12.06 4.03 -7.47
C GLY A 81 -11.56 2.68 -6.93
N PRO A 82 -12.32 2.04 -6.04
CA PRO A 82 -12.03 0.66 -5.64
C PRO A 82 -12.21 -0.28 -6.84
N LEU A 83 -11.08 -0.77 -7.37
CA LEU A 83 -10.89 -1.94 -8.25
C LEU A 83 -12.12 -2.31 -9.12
N ASP A 84 -12.34 -1.64 -10.27
CA ASP A 84 -13.45 -1.97 -11.19
C ASP A 84 -13.13 -3.19 -12.07
N LEU A 85 -13.13 -4.37 -11.44
CA LEU A 85 -12.92 -5.62 -12.16
C LEU A 85 -14.27 -6.29 -12.48
N SER A 86 -14.57 -6.46 -13.77
CA SER A 86 -15.78 -7.13 -14.26
C SER A 86 -15.46 -8.43 -15.00
N THR A 87 -16.23 -9.49 -14.75
CA THR A 87 -16.12 -10.77 -15.49
C THR A 87 -17.32 -10.99 -16.42
N PRO A 88 -17.09 -11.43 -17.67
CA PRO A 88 -18.18 -11.66 -18.64
C PRO A 88 -18.98 -12.95 -18.35
N TYR A 89 -18.36 -13.91 -17.65
CA TYR A 89 -18.98 -15.16 -17.22
C TYR A 89 -18.68 -15.37 -15.74
N PRO A 90 -19.61 -15.98 -14.96
CA PRO A 90 -19.34 -16.30 -13.57
C PRO A 90 -18.13 -17.21 -13.42
N ILE A 91 -17.22 -16.87 -12.51
CA ILE A 91 -16.02 -17.63 -12.20
C ILE A 91 -16.07 -18.10 -10.76
N THR A 92 -16.04 -19.42 -10.56
CA THR A 92 -15.90 -20.02 -9.24
C THR A 92 -14.53 -20.67 -9.10
N LEU A 93 -13.77 -20.24 -8.11
CA LEU A 93 -12.55 -20.89 -7.66
C LEU A 93 -12.81 -21.55 -6.32
N THR A 94 -12.81 -22.89 -6.31
CA THR A 94 -13.08 -23.66 -5.11
C THR A 94 -11.91 -23.57 -4.14
N ARG A 95 -10.69 -23.73 -4.63
CA ARG A 95 -9.46 -23.58 -3.84
C ARG A 95 -8.38 -22.85 -4.64
N VAL A 96 -7.80 -21.84 -4.00
CA VAL A 96 -6.54 -21.22 -4.39
C VAL A 96 -5.56 -21.49 -3.26
N ALA A 97 -4.41 -22.06 -3.56
CA ALA A 97 -3.36 -22.36 -2.59
C ALA A 97 -2.02 -21.80 -3.06
N LEU A 98 -1.34 -21.06 -2.19
CA LEU A 98 0.01 -20.59 -2.43
C LEU A 98 0.91 -21.14 -1.32
N ASP A 99 1.97 -21.83 -1.71
CA ASP A 99 2.96 -22.42 -0.81
C ASP A 99 4.33 -21.81 -1.12
N ASN A 100 4.97 -21.22 -0.11
CA ASN A 100 6.31 -20.62 -0.21
C ASN A 100 6.43 -19.58 -1.37
N VAL A 101 5.78 -18.43 -1.19
CA VAL A 101 5.82 -17.32 -2.13
C VAL A 101 6.76 -16.23 -1.62
N ASN A 102 7.64 -15.75 -2.49
CA ASN A 102 8.57 -14.65 -2.21
C ASN A 102 8.51 -13.66 -3.37
N ILE A 103 8.13 -12.43 -3.06
CA ILE A 103 7.98 -11.34 -4.02
C ILE A 103 8.94 -10.25 -3.59
N LYS A 104 9.82 -9.83 -4.49
CA LYS A 104 10.71 -8.69 -4.31
C LYS A 104 10.36 -7.64 -5.34
N ILE A 105 9.99 -6.46 -4.87
CA ILE A 105 9.66 -5.30 -5.70
C ILE A 105 10.61 -4.19 -5.29
N ASP A 106 11.57 -3.88 -6.15
CA ASP A 106 12.67 -2.96 -5.87
C ASP A 106 13.37 -3.34 -4.55
N ASP A 107 13.20 -2.53 -3.51
CA ASP A 107 13.77 -2.73 -2.16
C ASP A 107 12.76 -3.30 -1.14
N THR A 108 11.52 -3.60 -1.57
CA THR A 108 10.47 -4.20 -0.75
C THR A 108 10.45 -5.71 -0.95
N THR A 109 10.40 -6.48 0.13
CA THR A 109 10.21 -7.94 0.06
C THR A 109 8.93 -8.35 0.77
N VAL A 110 8.10 -9.14 0.11
CA VAL A 110 6.88 -9.75 0.65
C VAL A 110 7.01 -11.26 0.55
N SER A 111 6.95 -11.96 1.67
CA SER A 111 6.99 -13.42 1.73
C SER A 111 5.72 -13.95 2.37
N VAL A 112 5.20 -15.06 1.84
CA VAL A 112 4.02 -15.76 2.35
C VAL A 112 4.34 -17.25 2.42
N MET A 113 4.16 -17.85 3.59
CA MET A 113 4.46 -19.27 3.80
C MET A 113 3.33 -20.16 3.29
N ASP A 114 2.10 -19.90 3.71
CA ASP A 114 0.91 -20.66 3.34
C ASP A 114 -0.28 -19.70 3.18
N PHE A 115 -0.90 -19.71 2.02
CA PHE A 115 -2.15 -19.00 1.76
C PHE A 115 -3.14 -19.97 1.14
N THR A 116 -4.35 -20.01 1.69
CA THR A 116 -5.46 -20.75 1.08
C THR A 116 -6.71 -19.89 1.08
N SER A 117 -7.39 -19.82 -0.05
CA SER A 117 -8.66 -19.11 -0.20
C SER A 117 -9.54 -19.85 -1.20
N GLY A 118 -10.74 -19.33 -1.40
CA GLY A 118 -11.57 -19.61 -2.56
C GLY A 118 -12.32 -18.33 -2.91
N LEU A 119 -12.83 -18.23 -4.13
CA LEU A 119 -13.58 -17.04 -4.52
C LEU A 119 -14.73 -17.39 -5.46
N ASN A 120 -15.73 -16.52 -5.46
CA ASN A 120 -16.78 -16.47 -6.46
C ASN A 120 -16.80 -15.08 -7.04
N TRP A 121 -16.75 -14.98 -8.35
CA TRP A 121 -16.74 -13.72 -9.06
C TRP A 121 -17.84 -13.71 -10.11
N GLN A 122 -18.75 -12.76 -9.98
CA GLN A 122 -19.82 -12.53 -10.93
C GLN A 122 -19.98 -11.04 -11.17
N GLU A 123 -19.93 -10.63 -12.44
CA GLU A 123 -19.98 -9.22 -12.82
C GLU A 123 -18.91 -8.43 -12.04
N LYS A 124 -19.32 -7.45 -11.22
CA LYS A 124 -18.45 -6.64 -10.35
C LYS A 124 -18.30 -7.20 -8.93
N THR A 125 -19.00 -8.28 -8.60
CA THR A 125 -19.02 -8.83 -7.24
C THR A 125 -17.99 -9.93 -7.11
N LEU A 126 -16.92 -9.64 -6.37
CA LEU A 126 -15.92 -10.62 -5.95
C LEU A 126 -16.16 -11.00 -4.49
N THR A 127 -16.59 -12.24 -4.25
CA THR A 127 -16.79 -12.79 -2.91
C THR A 127 -15.66 -13.75 -2.56
N LEU A 128 -14.90 -13.43 -1.53
CA LEU A 128 -13.89 -14.33 -0.97
C LEU A 128 -14.56 -15.33 -0.02
N LYS A 129 -14.21 -16.60 -0.17
CA LYS A 129 -14.50 -17.66 0.80
C LYS A 129 -13.53 -17.53 1.99
N PRO A 130 -13.77 -18.25 3.10
CA PRO A 130 -12.88 -18.22 4.25
C PRO A 130 -11.41 -18.37 3.85
N THR A 131 -10.62 -17.35 4.15
CA THR A 131 -9.23 -17.20 3.72
C THR A 131 -8.30 -17.44 4.91
N SER A 132 -7.26 -18.23 4.71
CA SER A 132 -6.20 -18.47 5.68
C SER A 132 -4.89 -17.94 5.11
N LEU A 133 -4.19 -17.15 5.91
CA LEU A 133 -2.87 -16.59 5.58
C LEU A 133 -1.95 -16.88 6.77
N LYS A 134 -0.82 -17.53 6.52
CA LYS A 134 0.19 -17.84 7.52
C LYS A 134 1.57 -17.40 7.06
N GLY A 135 2.34 -16.85 7.99
CA GLY A 135 3.73 -16.46 7.75
C GLY A 135 3.88 -15.33 6.71
N LEU A 136 2.98 -14.34 6.72
CA LEU A 136 3.16 -13.12 5.95
C LEU A 136 4.29 -12.28 6.57
N LEU A 137 5.30 -11.95 5.78
CA LEU A 137 6.40 -11.07 6.14
C LEU A 137 6.50 -9.97 5.09
N ILE A 138 6.58 -8.72 5.54
CA ILE A 138 6.78 -7.56 4.67
C ILE A 138 8.00 -6.80 5.20
N ALA A 139 9.06 -6.76 4.40
CA ALA A 139 10.23 -5.94 4.64
C ALA A 139 10.13 -4.69 3.77
N LEU A 140 9.89 -3.55 4.42
CA LEU A 140 9.80 -2.26 3.75
C LEU A 140 11.20 -1.69 3.48
N PRO A 141 11.36 -0.90 2.41
CA PRO A 141 12.59 -0.19 2.15
C PRO A 141 12.85 0.77 3.30
N LYS A 142 14.10 0.83 3.73
CA LYS A 142 14.52 1.86 4.68
C LYS A 142 14.38 3.18 3.94
N VAL A 143 13.46 4.03 4.38
CA VAL A 143 13.26 5.38 3.83
C VAL A 143 14.64 6.03 3.76
N ALA A 144 15.14 6.22 2.54
CA ALA A 144 16.30 7.06 2.34
C ALA A 144 15.93 8.41 2.92
N GLU A 145 16.74 8.85 3.87
CA GLU A 145 16.68 10.08 4.61
C GLU A 145 16.66 11.27 3.63
N VAL A 146 15.48 11.61 3.11
CA VAL A 146 15.24 12.83 2.32
C VAL A 146 14.18 13.65 3.05
N ALA A 147 14.55 14.06 4.27
CA ALA A 147 13.94 15.17 4.98
C ALA A 147 14.95 15.73 6.00
N GLN A 148 16.19 15.96 5.55
CA GLN A 148 17.14 16.82 6.24
C GLN A 148 17.83 17.77 5.25
N GLU A 149 17.06 18.41 4.36
CA GLU A 149 17.59 19.54 3.58
C GLU A 149 16.49 20.49 3.08
N GLU A 150 15.65 20.99 3.99
CA GLU A 150 15.07 22.34 3.85
C GLU A 150 14.60 22.88 5.22
N VAL A 151 15.53 23.04 6.16
CA VAL A 151 15.42 24.15 7.12
C VAL A 151 16.24 25.29 6.52
N VAL A 152 15.73 25.86 5.43
CA VAL A 152 16.07 27.24 5.11
C VAL A 152 15.34 28.05 6.17
N GLU A 153 16.10 28.64 7.09
CA GLU A 153 15.62 29.61 8.07
C GLU A 153 14.60 30.54 7.40
N PRO A 154 13.38 30.71 7.96
CA PRO A 154 12.60 31.84 7.54
C PRO A 154 13.40 33.07 7.97
N LYS A 155 13.98 33.74 6.98
CA LYS A 155 14.44 35.12 7.09
C LYS A 155 13.18 35.92 7.40
N ILE A 156 12.81 35.99 8.68
CA ILE A 156 11.74 36.87 9.15
C ILE A 156 12.27 38.28 8.92
N GLU A 157 11.84 38.82 7.78
CA GLU A 157 11.88 40.23 7.46
C GLU A 157 11.11 40.94 8.56
N ASN A 158 11.87 41.59 9.43
CA ASN A 158 11.43 42.27 10.63
C ASN A 158 10.61 43.53 10.26
N PRO A 159 9.27 43.58 10.47
CA PRO A 159 8.56 44.84 10.49
C PRO A 159 8.65 45.41 11.92
N GLN A 160 8.93 46.70 12.01
CA GLN A 160 9.18 47.43 13.25
C GLN A 160 8.08 47.25 14.32
N PRO A 161 8.44 47.20 15.62
CA PRO A 161 7.49 47.16 16.72
C PRO A 161 7.02 48.57 17.10
N GLU A 162 6.07 49.14 16.35
CA GLU A 162 5.29 50.32 16.79
C GLU A 162 3.89 49.92 17.27
N GLU A 163 3.79 49.01 18.24
CA GLU A 163 2.52 48.81 18.96
C GLU A 163 2.73 48.44 20.44
N LYS A 164 3.69 49.08 21.11
CA LYS A 164 3.85 48.94 22.57
C LYS A 164 3.99 50.26 23.34
N ALA A 165 3.79 51.39 22.66
CA ALA A 165 3.74 52.72 23.28
C ALA A 165 2.31 53.18 23.65
N ALA A 166 1.26 52.62 23.04
CA ALA A 166 -0.12 53.09 23.28
C ALA A 166 -0.78 52.50 24.54
N ARG A 167 -0.44 51.27 24.97
CA ARG A 167 -1.06 50.65 26.16
C ARG A 167 -0.53 51.15 27.51
N ARG A 168 0.68 51.72 27.56
CA ARG A 168 1.30 52.15 28.83
C ARG A 168 0.89 53.56 29.28
N ASN A 169 0.20 54.30 28.42
CA ASN A 169 -0.29 55.67 28.70
C ASN A 169 -1.79 55.74 29.06
N ALA A 170 -2.53 54.64 28.99
CA ALA A 170 -3.94 54.59 29.43
C ALA A 170 -4.08 54.19 30.92
N GLU A 171 -3.11 53.47 31.49
CA GLU A 171 -3.19 52.98 32.89
C GLU A 171 -2.55 53.94 33.90
N ARG A 172 -1.87 54.99 33.42
CA ARG A 172 -1.17 55.98 34.26
C ARG A 172 -1.93 57.29 34.46
N SER A 173 -3.09 57.45 33.82
CA SER A 173 -3.99 58.60 33.97
C SER A 173 -5.18 58.36 34.91
N LEU A 174 -5.34 57.14 35.45
CA LEU A 174 -6.42 56.82 36.40
C LEU A 174 -6.03 56.93 37.89
N PHE A 175 -4.77 57.28 38.21
CA PHE A 175 -4.35 57.49 39.60
C PHE A 175 -3.48 58.74 39.75
N SER A 176 -4.12 59.85 40.11
CA SER A 176 -3.53 60.99 40.81
C SER A 176 -4.65 61.82 41.46
N PRO A 177 -4.40 62.64 42.49
CA PRO A 177 -4.24 62.22 43.88
C PRO A 177 -5.29 62.88 44.80
N GLY A 178 -5.76 62.15 45.83
CA GLY A 178 -6.67 62.65 46.86
C GLY A 178 -6.00 62.76 48.23
N ILE A 179 -5.51 63.97 48.55
CA ILE A 179 -5.55 64.68 49.84
C ILE A 179 -5.14 63.93 51.15
N ALA A 180 -3.95 64.31 51.63
CA ALA A 180 -3.58 64.80 52.96
C ALA A 180 -3.86 63.99 54.26
N GLY A 181 -2.79 63.92 55.08
CA GLY A 181 -2.87 64.35 56.47
C GLY A 181 -2.85 63.24 57.53
N ASN A 182 -1.68 62.65 57.76
CA ASN A 182 -1.37 61.95 59.01
C ASN A 182 -0.99 62.99 60.06
N ASP A 183 -1.75 63.09 61.16
CA ASP A 183 -1.35 63.89 62.32
C ASP A 183 -1.26 63.01 63.57
N ARG A 184 -0.09 63.10 64.21
CA ARG A 184 0.35 62.27 65.33
C ARG A 184 -0.21 62.81 66.65
N ARG A 185 -0.78 61.94 67.48
CA ARG A 185 -0.76 62.07 68.96
C ARG A 185 -0.27 60.74 69.51
N ALA A 186 0.95 60.69 70.02
CA ALA A 186 1.35 61.00 71.40
C ALA A 186 0.85 59.92 72.38
N PHE A 187 1.78 59.14 72.97
CA PHE A 187 2.14 59.15 74.41
C PHE A 187 0.94 58.77 75.32
N ALA A 188 1.03 57.89 76.31
CA ALA A 188 2.05 57.07 76.91
C ALA A 188 1.30 56.05 77.82
N ALA A 189 2.04 55.25 78.59
CA ALA A 189 1.53 54.63 79.81
C ALA A 189 0.98 55.67 80.80
#